data_AF-L7JUT3-F1
#
_entry.id   AF-L7JUT3-F1
#
_cell.length_a   1.000
_cell.length_b   1.000
_cell.length_c   1.000
_cell.angle_alpha   90.00
_cell.angle_beta   90.00
_cell.angle_gamma   90.00
#
_symmetry.space_group_name_H-M   'P 1'
#
loop_
_entity.id
_entity.type
_entity.pdbx_description
1 polymer ?
#
loop_
_entity_poly.entity_id
_entity_poly.type
_entity_poly.pdbx_seq_one_letter_code
_entity_poly.pdbx_strand_id
1 'polypeptide(L)'
;MLTNTSLFHLLYVLVCCDVQYMLDKKNKPKMDKEGRFIPKLFYNDTQFDDYSCYSSMDNFMFKAPACIYQSTSFSRNNYKDLIAFSEQTIYNIENNLPVLYSRHVIEKIRRNPECGLVNFNAHCYINAVVQILFSSQKFVKCMQANAKKCKILHLLNELYMKMKNHMLVSPLSTYLKISEQCNILFNVYERSGYSSDVICTISKNLENHSIRIMSIKANQECFWKYPLLDIVDDGNVQERINKLLERKPNIKFGEIIVFTGFLTDNMLRCHITDCNVITIKNVRYKLLGILERVLNNFNGYHIIAFAKRNNEWFMFNDECVLKINANEVLENKETYYIFYEII
;
A
#
# COMPACT_ATOMS: atom_id res chain seq x y z
N MET A 1 -11.28 -32.19 1.87
CA MET A 1 -12.33 -31.16 1.78
C MET A 1 -12.05 -30.13 2.86
N LEU A 2 -11.51 -28.98 2.46
CA LEU A 2 -11.04 -27.92 3.34
C LEU A 2 -12.22 -27.16 3.95
N THR A 3 -12.17 -26.99 5.27
CA THR A 3 -13.14 -26.28 6.09
C THR A 3 -12.99 -24.77 5.93
N ASN A 4 -14.12 -24.14 5.57
CA ASN A 4 -14.30 -22.69 5.50
C ASN A 4 -14.04 -22.04 6.87
N THR A 5 -13.13 -21.07 6.90
CA THR A 5 -12.96 -20.11 8.00
C THR A 5 -13.28 -18.72 7.47
N SER A 6 -14.49 -18.25 7.75
CA SER A 6 -15.00 -16.94 7.32
C SER A 6 -15.17 -16.04 8.54
N LEU A 7 -14.15 -15.24 8.86
CA LEU A 7 -14.28 -14.08 9.75
C LEU A 7 -13.24 -13.02 9.36
N PHE A 8 -13.52 -12.27 8.30
CA PHE A 8 -12.51 -11.40 7.68
C PHE A 8 -13.04 -10.02 7.29
N HIS A 9 -12.90 -9.11 8.26
CA HIS A 9 -12.36 -7.76 8.06
C HIS A 9 -12.13 -7.11 9.43
N LEU A 10 -12.97 -7.43 10.43
CA LEU A 10 -12.77 -7.00 11.82
C LEU A 10 -11.40 -7.43 12.39
N LEU A 11 -10.97 -8.66 12.07
CA LEU A 11 -9.68 -9.23 12.52
C LEU A 11 -8.47 -8.69 11.75
N TYR A 12 -8.64 -8.22 10.52
CA TYR A 12 -7.53 -7.68 9.72
C TYR A 12 -7.01 -6.39 10.36
N VAL A 13 -7.92 -5.57 10.85
CA VAL A 13 -7.62 -4.31 11.51
C VAL A 13 -7.14 -4.51 12.96
N LEU A 14 -7.66 -5.52 13.66
CA LEU A 14 -7.23 -5.86 15.04
C LEU A 14 -5.85 -6.51 15.11
N VAL A 15 -5.42 -7.27 14.09
CA VAL A 15 -4.16 -8.04 14.17
C VAL A 15 -2.99 -7.32 13.50
N CYS A 16 -3.19 -6.48 12.49
CA CYS A 16 -2.09 -5.75 11.84
C CYS A 16 -1.55 -4.56 12.65
N CYS A 17 -2.20 -4.19 13.76
CA CYS A 17 -1.84 -3.03 14.55
C CYS A 17 -0.92 -3.29 15.75
N ASP A 18 -0.74 -4.54 16.21
CA ASP A 18 -0.03 -4.85 17.47
C ASP A 18 0.92 -6.08 17.43
N VAL A 19 1.20 -6.70 16.27
CA VAL A 19 1.95 -7.99 16.25
C VAL A 19 3.48 -7.85 16.32
N GLN A 20 4.06 -6.66 16.25
CA GLN A 20 5.53 -6.54 16.30
C GLN A 20 6.13 -6.75 17.70
N TYR A 21 5.32 -6.96 18.75
CA TYR A 21 5.80 -7.11 20.13
C TYR A 21 5.60 -8.51 20.75
N MET A 22 5.07 -9.51 20.04
CA MET A 22 4.63 -10.77 20.67
C MET A 22 5.01 -12.02 19.86
N LEU A 23 6.30 -12.30 19.73
CA LEU A 23 6.79 -13.62 19.30
C LEU A 23 7.74 -14.22 20.35
N ASP A 24 7.18 -14.61 21.49
CA ASP A 24 7.85 -15.56 22.40
C ASP A 24 7.48 -17.01 21.99
N LYS A 25 8.51 -17.83 21.74
CA LYS A 25 8.47 -19.13 21.03
C LYS A 25 7.83 -20.30 21.80
N LYS A 26 7.09 -20.05 22.90
CA LYS A 26 6.74 -21.13 23.85
C LYS A 26 5.31 -21.68 23.82
N ASN A 27 4.40 -21.17 22.99
CA ASN A 27 2.99 -21.59 23.06
C ASN A 27 2.50 -22.29 21.79
N LYS A 28 2.47 -23.63 21.80
CA LYS A 28 1.73 -24.42 20.81
C LYS A 28 0.21 -24.31 21.07
N PRO A 29 -0.63 -24.22 20.02
CA PRO A 29 -2.08 -24.13 20.17
C PRO A 29 -2.68 -25.43 20.74
N LYS A 30 -3.69 -25.30 21.61
CA LYS A 30 -4.50 -26.43 22.09
C LYS A 30 -5.78 -26.55 21.25
N MET A 31 -6.13 -27.77 20.88
CA MET A 31 -7.42 -28.09 20.25
C MET A 31 -8.41 -28.59 21.31
N ASP A 32 -9.71 -28.39 21.08
CA ASP A 32 -10.76 -29.00 21.93
C ASP A 32 -10.85 -30.52 21.70
N LYS A 33 -11.73 -31.17 22.47
CA LYS A 33 -11.97 -32.61 22.37
C LYS A 33 -12.61 -33.01 21.03
N GLU A 34 -13.14 -32.06 20.27
CA GLU A 34 -13.69 -32.26 18.92
C GLU A 34 -12.69 -31.90 17.81
N GLY A 35 -11.42 -31.62 18.15
CA GLY A 35 -10.38 -31.29 17.18
C GLY A 35 -10.50 -29.89 16.57
N ARG A 36 -11.30 -29.00 17.16
CA ARG A 36 -11.42 -27.61 16.73
C ARG A 36 -10.37 -26.76 17.43
N PHE A 37 -9.83 -25.83 16.66
CA PHE A 37 -8.89 -24.84 17.17
C PHE A 37 -9.62 -23.91 18.15
N ILE A 38 -9.21 -23.89 19.41
CA ILE A 38 -9.69 -22.90 20.38
C ILE A 38 -8.70 -21.73 20.36
N PRO A 39 -9.06 -20.55 19.85
CA PRO A 39 -8.18 -19.39 19.92
C PRO A 39 -8.04 -19.00 21.40
N LYS A 40 -6.84 -19.18 21.96
CA LYS A 40 -6.49 -18.60 23.25
C LYS A 40 -6.21 -17.12 23.01
N LEU A 41 -7.21 -16.27 23.21
CA LEU A 41 -6.99 -14.83 23.34
C LEU A 41 -6.11 -14.63 24.57
N PHE A 42 -4.86 -14.21 24.36
CA PHE A 42 -3.99 -13.77 25.44
C PHE A 42 -4.57 -12.47 26.00
N TYR A 43 -5.32 -12.62 27.08
CA TYR A 43 -5.57 -11.58 28.05
C TYR A 43 -4.27 -11.26 28.77
N ASN A 44 -3.89 -9.98 28.77
CA ASN A 44 -3.43 -9.31 29.97
C ASN A 44 -3.70 -7.80 29.82
N ASP A 45 -4.48 -7.32 30.80
CA ASP A 45 -4.64 -5.96 31.32
C ASP A 45 -5.06 -4.88 30.30
N THR A 46 -6.33 -4.49 30.20
CA THR A 46 -7.20 -4.02 31.28
C THR A 46 -8.66 -4.46 31.11
N GLN A 47 -9.26 -4.88 32.21
CA GLN A 47 -10.69 -5.12 32.45
C GLN A 47 -11.66 -4.51 31.41
N PHE A 48 -12.26 -5.37 30.58
CA PHE A 48 -13.59 -5.15 30.04
C PHE A 48 -14.36 -6.46 30.22
N ASP A 49 -15.13 -6.51 31.30
CA ASP A 49 -16.29 -7.40 31.41
C ASP A 49 -17.30 -6.94 30.35
N ASP A 50 -17.46 -7.72 29.27
CA ASP A 50 -18.77 -8.20 28.83
C ASP A 50 -18.69 -8.93 27.49
N TYR A 51 -19.18 -10.18 27.50
CA TYR A 51 -19.43 -11.00 26.30
C TYR A 51 -20.70 -10.56 25.53
N SER A 52 -21.20 -9.34 25.72
CA SER A 52 -22.46 -8.84 25.12
C SER A 52 -22.32 -8.24 23.71
N CYS A 53 -21.10 -8.09 23.18
CA CYS A 53 -20.90 -7.38 21.90
C CYS A 53 -21.39 -8.17 20.66
N TYR A 54 -21.70 -9.46 20.78
CA TYR A 54 -22.24 -10.26 19.67
C TYR A 54 -23.78 -10.28 19.64
N SER A 55 -24.47 -10.10 20.77
CA SER A 55 -25.94 -10.02 20.79
C SER A 55 -26.50 -8.63 20.46
N SER A 56 -25.63 -7.60 20.33
CA SER A 56 -26.02 -6.25 19.93
C SER A 56 -25.79 -5.94 18.46
N MET A 57 -25.27 -6.89 17.66
CA MET A 57 -25.11 -6.69 16.21
C MET A 57 -26.44 -6.54 15.47
N ASP A 58 -27.55 -7.01 16.04
CA ASP A 58 -28.89 -6.81 15.47
C ASP A 58 -29.37 -5.35 15.53
N ASN A 59 -28.75 -4.50 16.36
CA ASN A 59 -29.05 -3.07 16.44
C ASN A 59 -28.12 -2.18 15.60
N PHE A 60 -27.11 -2.76 14.96
CA PHE A 60 -26.35 -2.02 13.96
C PHE A 60 -27.14 -2.02 12.65
N MET A 61 -27.70 -0.87 12.26
CA MET A 61 -28.34 -0.67 10.95
C MET A 61 -27.38 -0.87 9.76
N PHE A 62 -26.09 -1.14 10.01
CA PHE A 62 -25.06 -1.23 9.00
C PHE A 62 -24.67 -2.68 8.69
N LYS A 63 -25.44 -3.33 7.81
CA LYS A 63 -25.07 -4.65 7.28
C LYS A 63 -23.90 -4.51 6.32
N ALA A 64 -22.78 -5.16 6.64
CA ALA A 64 -21.64 -5.25 5.74
C ALA A 64 -22.06 -5.95 4.43
N PRO A 65 -21.68 -5.41 3.24
CA PRO A 65 -21.93 -6.06 1.97
C PRO A 65 -21.43 -7.50 1.93
N ALA A 66 -22.18 -8.37 1.26
CA ALA A 66 -21.87 -9.79 1.19
C ALA A 66 -20.47 -10.09 0.63
N CYS A 67 -20.03 -9.25 -0.31
CA CYS A 67 -18.73 -9.34 -0.95
C CYS A 67 -17.52 -9.08 -0.03
N ILE A 68 -17.73 -8.52 1.17
CA ILE A 68 -16.65 -8.38 2.16
C ILE A 68 -16.29 -9.74 2.76
N TYR A 69 -17.29 -10.59 3.05
CA TYR A 69 -17.08 -11.89 3.70
C TYR A 69 -17.14 -13.08 2.73
N GLN A 70 -17.68 -12.90 1.53
CA GLN A 70 -17.62 -13.90 0.47
C GLN A 70 -16.27 -13.78 -0.26
N SER A 71 -15.47 -14.83 -0.24
CA SER A 71 -14.13 -14.91 -0.83
C SER A 71 -14.14 -15.02 -2.36
N THR A 72 -14.96 -14.21 -3.02
CA THR A 72 -15.18 -14.24 -4.48
C THR A 72 -14.74 -12.92 -5.13
N SER A 73 -14.52 -12.95 -6.44
CA SER A 73 -14.30 -11.74 -7.25
C SER A 73 -15.51 -10.80 -7.17
N PHE A 74 -15.27 -9.50 -7.29
CA PHE A 74 -16.35 -8.52 -7.24
C PHE A 74 -17.07 -8.45 -8.59
N SER A 75 -18.39 -8.57 -8.56
CA SER A 75 -19.20 -8.06 -9.67
C SER A 75 -19.21 -6.53 -9.63
N ARG A 76 -19.52 -5.90 -10.77
CA ARG A 76 -19.69 -4.44 -10.83
C ARG A 76 -20.74 -3.92 -9.83
N ASN A 77 -21.80 -4.70 -9.60
CA ASN A 77 -22.85 -4.33 -8.64
C ASN A 77 -22.33 -4.39 -7.21
N ASN A 78 -21.71 -5.50 -6.81
CA ASN A 78 -21.17 -5.65 -5.46
C ASN A 78 -20.02 -4.67 -5.17
N TYR A 79 -19.30 -4.22 -6.19
CA TYR A 79 -18.28 -3.17 -6.05
C TYR A 79 -18.89 -1.80 -5.75
N LYS A 80 -20.04 -1.47 -6.34
CA LYS A 80 -20.77 -0.23 -6.01
C LYS A 80 -21.30 -0.25 -4.58
N ASP A 81 -21.81 -1.39 -4.12
CA ASP A 81 -22.23 -1.57 -2.72
C ASP A 81 -21.04 -1.40 -1.77
N LEU A 82 -19.86 -1.91 -2.16
CA LEU A 82 -18.63 -1.71 -1.40
C LEU A 82 -18.21 -0.24 -1.33
N ILE A 83 -18.32 0.51 -2.43
CA ILE A 83 -18.06 1.95 -2.45
C ILE A 83 -18.98 2.66 -1.45
N ALA A 84 -20.30 2.42 -1.55
CA ALA A 84 -21.28 3.06 -0.68
C ALA A 84 -21.05 2.72 0.80
N PHE A 85 -20.76 1.45 1.09
CA PHE A 85 -20.41 1.00 2.44
C PHE A 85 -19.14 1.69 2.98
N SER A 86 -18.11 1.80 2.14
CA SER A 86 -16.85 2.45 2.50
C SER A 86 -17.04 3.93 2.81
N GLU A 87 -17.77 4.65 1.94
CA GLU A 87 -18.05 6.07 2.10
C GLU A 87 -18.86 6.35 3.37
N GLN A 88 -19.86 5.52 3.66
CA GLN A 88 -20.64 5.66 4.90
C GLN A 88 -19.81 5.31 6.15
N THR A 89 -18.90 4.34 6.06
CA THR A 89 -18.00 4.01 7.16
C THR A 89 -17.08 5.18 7.49
N ILE A 90 -16.52 5.84 6.47
CA ILE A 90 -15.70 7.05 6.64
C ILE A 90 -16.52 8.18 7.26
N TYR A 91 -17.71 8.45 6.73
CA TYR A 91 -18.63 9.44 7.28
C TYR A 91 -18.90 9.19 8.77
N ASN A 92 -19.15 7.94 9.15
CA ASN A 92 -19.39 7.58 10.54
C ASN A 92 -18.14 7.81 11.42
N ILE A 93 -16.93 7.47 10.94
CA ILE A 93 -15.68 7.73 11.66
C ILE A 93 -15.49 9.22 11.92
N GLU A 94 -15.70 10.06 10.90
CA GLU A 94 -15.52 11.51 10.97
C GLU A 94 -16.55 12.18 11.90
N ASN A 95 -17.77 11.63 11.98
CA ASN A 95 -18.87 12.20 12.78
C ASN A 95 -19.06 11.50 14.14
N ASN A 96 -18.09 10.70 14.60
CA ASN A 96 -18.18 9.94 15.85
C ASN A 96 -19.41 9.01 15.95
N LEU A 97 -19.87 8.49 14.82
CA LEU A 97 -20.97 7.54 14.76
C LEU A 97 -20.46 6.09 14.85
N PRO A 98 -21.33 5.13 15.19
CA PRO A 98 -20.96 3.73 15.28
C PRO A 98 -20.43 3.16 13.94
N VAL A 99 -19.35 2.37 14.01
CA VAL A 99 -18.76 1.65 12.88
C VAL A 99 -18.31 0.25 13.28
N LEU A 100 -18.00 -0.59 12.29
CA LEU A 100 -17.46 -1.94 12.50
C LEU A 100 -15.97 -1.96 12.88
N TYR A 101 -15.28 -0.81 12.83
CA TYR A 101 -13.89 -0.73 13.30
C TYR A 101 -13.82 -0.80 14.83
N SER A 102 -12.77 -1.44 15.36
CA SER A 102 -12.50 -1.39 16.79
C SER A 102 -12.15 0.05 17.22
N ARG A 103 -12.50 0.41 18.46
CA ARG A 103 -12.25 1.74 19.01
C ARG A 103 -10.78 2.17 18.89
N HIS A 104 -9.85 1.27 19.20
CA HIS A 104 -8.39 1.51 19.07
C HIS A 104 -7.98 1.95 17.67
N VAL A 105 -8.56 1.33 16.63
CA VAL A 105 -8.22 1.66 15.26
C VAL A 105 -8.80 3.00 14.87
N ILE A 106 -10.05 3.26 15.25
CA ILE A 106 -10.68 4.56 15.01
C ILE A 106 -9.83 5.67 15.65
N GLU A 107 -9.34 5.45 16.87
CA GLU A 107 -8.47 6.39 17.55
C GLU A 107 -7.12 6.57 16.83
N LYS A 108 -6.53 5.50 16.28
CA LYS A 108 -5.33 5.60 15.41
C LYS A 108 -5.61 6.43 14.16
N ILE A 109 -6.68 6.13 13.42
CA ILE A 109 -7.09 6.87 12.22
C ILE A 109 -7.31 8.34 12.55
N ARG A 110 -7.98 8.65 13.67
CA ARG A 110 -8.25 10.02 14.08
C ARG A 110 -6.99 10.82 14.43
N ARG A 111 -5.92 10.13 14.80
CA ARG A 111 -4.60 10.69 15.10
C ARG A 111 -3.64 10.65 13.91
N ASN A 112 -4.11 10.21 12.74
CA ASN A 112 -3.29 10.21 11.53
C ASN A 112 -2.71 11.61 11.30
N PRO A 113 -1.38 11.74 11.15
CA PRO A 113 -0.76 13.02 10.82
C PRO A 113 -0.99 13.39 9.33
N GLU A 114 -1.36 12.42 8.50
CA GLU A 114 -1.56 12.54 7.06
C GLU A 114 -2.71 11.62 6.62
N CYS A 115 -3.42 11.95 5.53
CA CYS A 115 -4.59 11.18 5.10
C CYS A 115 -4.27 9.70 4.76
N GLY A 116 -5.01 8.77 5.39
CA GLY A 116 -5.03 7.35 5.05
C GLY A 116 -5.92 7.02 3.86
N LEU A 117 -5.76 5.82 3.31
CA LEU A 117 -6.60 5.28 2.23
C LEU A 117 -7.22 3.96 2.65
N VAL A 118 -8.55 3.87 2.53
CA VAL A 118 -9.27 2.64 2.87
C VAL A 118 -8.89 1.47 1.97
N ASN A 119 -8.65 0.30 2.57
CA ASN A 119 -8.36 -0.94 1.89
C ASN A 119 -9.43 -1.99 2.18
N PHE A 120 -10.49 -1.97 1.37
CA PHE A 120 -11.57 -2.95 1.47
C PHE A 120 -11.42 -4.16 0.54
N ASN A 121 -10.25 -4.37 -0.08
CA ASN A 121 -10.13 -5.45 -1.05
C ASN A 121 -8.73 -5.87 -1.49
N ALA A 122 -7.74 -5.86 -0.60
CA ALA A 122 -6.34 -6.11 -0.99
C ALA A 122 -5.84 -5.13 -2.07
N HIS A 123 -6.30 -3.88 -2.04
CA HIS A 123 -5.80 -2.79 -2.89
C HIS A 123 -4.58 -2.09 -2.30
N CYS A 124 -3.98 -2.63 -1.23
CA CYS A 124 -2.82 -2.07 -0.55
C CYS A 124 -1.65 -1.77 -1.51
N TYR A 125 -1.43 -2.61 -2.52
CA TYR A 125 -0.40 -2.39 -3.53
C TYR A 125 -0.65 -1.14 -4.38
N ILE A 126 -1.91 -0.75 -4.61
CA ILE A 126 -2.30 0.49 -5.30
C ILE A 126 -2.16 1.67 -4.34
N ASN A 127 -2.73 1.54 -3.14
CA ASN A 127 -2.67 2.57 -2.08
C ASN A 127 -1.22 2.99 -1.81
N ALA A 128 -0.34 2.01 -1.61
CA ALA A 128 1.06 2.25 -1.29
C ALA A 128 1.81 3.00 -2.41
N VAL A 129 1.64 2.59 -3.69
CA VAL A 129 2.24 3.30 -4.83
C VAL A 129 1.72 4.74 -4.92
N VAL A 130 0.41 4.94 -4.79
CA VAL A 130 -0.22 6.26 -4.87
C VAL A 130 0.25 7.18 -3.75
N GLN A 131 0.40 6.67 -2.52
CA GLN A 131 0.88 7.46 -1.38
C GLN A 131 2.33 7.94 -1.56
N ILE A 132 3.22 7.11 -2.14
CA ILE A 132 4.58 7.54 -2.48
C ILE A 132 4.55 8.65 -3.53
N LEU A 133 3.77 8.46 -4.61
CA LEU A 133 3.67 9.44 -5.68
C LEU A 133 3.08 10.78 -5.21
N PHE A 134 2.06 10.75 -4.35
CA PHE A 134 1.49 11.96 -3.73
C PHE A 134 2.42 12.66 -2.75
N SER A 135 3.46 11.96 -2.27
CA SER A 135 4.50 12.56 -1.43
C SER A 135 5.57 13.29 -2.26
N SER A 136 5.63 13.06 -3.58
CA SER A 136 6.49 13.81 -4.50
C SER A 136 5.86 15.14 -4.90
N GLN A 137 6.53 16.25 -4.55
CA GLN A 137 6.08 17.58 -4.97
C GLN A 137 6.15 17.74 -6.50
N LYS A 138 7.14 17.12 -7.15
CA LYS A 138 7.30 17.16 -8.61
C LYS A 138 6.19 16.38 -9.32
N PHE A 139 5.86 15.19 -8.82
CA PHE A 139 4.73 14.42 -9.33
C PHE A 139 3.41 15.19 -9.16
N VAL A 140 3.15 15.75 -7.98
CA VAL A 140 1.91 16.51 -7.71
C VAL A 140 1.78 17.70 -8.65
N LYS A 141 2.86 18.48 -8.85
CA LYS A 141 2.87 19.60 -9.82
C LYS A 141 2.62 19.11 -11.25
N CYS A 142 3.29 18.05 -11.67
CA CYS A 142 3.10 17.43 -12.97
C CYS A 142 1.65 16.94 -13.17
N MET A 143 1.09 16.27 -12.17
CA MET A 143 -0.28 15.77 -12.15
C MET A 143 -1.28 16.90 -12.33
N GLN A 144 -1.16 17.97 -11.56
CA GLN A 144 -2.05 19.14 -11.63
C GLN A 144 -1.94 19.85 -12.98
N ALA A 145 -0.73 20.09 -13.48
CA ALA A 145 -0.49 20.76 -14.75
C ALA A 145 -1.05 19.98 -15.96
N ASN A 146 -1.10 18.65 -15.86
CA ASN A 146 -1.50 17.78 -16.96
C ASN A 146 -2.85 17.07 -16.74
N ALA A 147 -3.59 17.42 -15.68
CA ALA A 147 -4.88 16.78 -15.35
C ALA A 147 -5.90 16.91 -16.50
N LYS A 148 -5.90 18.00 -17.27
CA LYS A 148 -6.79 18.14 -18.42
C LYS A 148 -6.38 17.30 -19.63
N LYS A 149 -5.10 16.94 -19.73
CA LYS A 149 -4.51 16.24 -20.88
C LYS A 149 -4.51 14.72 -20.68
N CYS A 150 -4.27 14.25 -19.47
CA CYS A 150 -4.03 12.84 -19.17
C CYS A 150 -5.09 12.33 -18.18
N LYS A 151 -5.93 11.39 -18.63
CA LYS A 151 -7.09 10.92 -17.86
C LYS A 151 -6.72 10.28 -16.52
N ILE A 152 -5.64 9.50 -16.46
CA ILE A 152 -5.18 8.93 -15.19
C ILE A 152 -4.74 10.03 -14.21
N LEU A 153 -4.06 11.08 -14.68
CA LEU A 153 -3.66 12.22 -13.84
C LEU A 153 -4.86 13.03 -13.37
N HIS A 154 -5.89 13.17 -14.19
CA HIS A 154 -7.16 13.76 -13.78
C HIS A 154 -7.76 13.03 -12.57
N LEU A 155 -7.92 11.71 -12.69
CA LEU A 155 -8.55 10.86 -11.67
C LEU A 155 -7.70 10.80 -10.39
N LEU A 156 -6.37 10.71 -10.52
CA LEU A 156 -5.46 10.80 -9.38
C LEU A 156 -5.51 12.18 -8.73
N ASN A 157 -5.65 13.25 -9.50
CA ASN A 157 -5.81 14.59 -8.95
C ASN A 157 -7.12 14.75 -8.17
N GLU A 158 -8.23 14.17 -8.64
CA GLU A 158 -9.50 14.13 -7.88
C GLU A 158 -9.29 13.46 -6.51
N LEU A 159 -8.61 12.31 -6.48
CA LEU A 159 -8.31 11.60 -5.23
C LEU A 159 -7.39 12.42 -4.32
N TYR A 160 -6.32 13.00 -4.88
CA TYR A 160 -5.39 13.83 -4.12
C TYR A 160 -6.08 15.04 -3.47
N MET A 161 -6.98 15.71 -4.20
CA MET A 161 -7.75 16.84 -3.67
C MET A 161 -8.71 16.43 -2.55
N LYS A 162 -9.32 15.23 -2.62
CA LYS A 162 -10.08 14.68 -1.50
C LYS A 162 -9.18 14.46 -0.28
N MET A 163 -8.02 13.83 -0.46
CA MET A 163 -7.10 13.53 0.64
C MET A 163 -6.59 14.78 1.38
N LYS A 164 -6.59 15.97 0.76
CA LYS A 164 -6.18 17.21 1.44
C LYS A 164 -7.14 17.67 2.53
N ASN A 165 -8.40 17.27 2.47
CA ASN A 165 -9.46 17.80 3.32
C ASN A 165 -9.99 16.75 4.33
N HIS A 166 -9.44 15.54 4.31
CA HIS A 166 -9.94 14.40 5.07
C HIS A 166 -8.79 13.67 5.74
N MET A 167 -9.08 13.03 6.88
CA MET A 167 -8.11 12.13 7.55
C MET A 167 -8.07 10.73 6.93
N LEU A 168 -9.14 10.36 6.24
CA LEU A 168 -9.32 9.05 5.63
C LEU A 168 -10.18 9.19 4.37
N VAL A 169 -9.77 8.56 3.27
CA VAL A 169 -10.53 8.60 2.01
C VAL A 169 -10.69 7.19 1.44
N SER A 170 -11.86 6.92 0.85
CA SER A 170 -12.10 5.72 0.05
C SER A 170 -11.57 5.94 -1.37
N PRO A 171 -10.55 5.19 -1.82
CA PRO A 171 -10.04 5.32 -3.17
C PRO A 171 -10.86 4.52 -4.20
N LEU A 172 -11.79 3.67 -3.75
CA LEU A 172 -12.49 2.68 -4.58
C LEU A 172 -13.20 3.29 -5.79
N SER A 173 -13.88 4.42 -5.62
CA SER A 173 -14.57 5.09 -6.74
C SER A 173 -13.57 5.61 -7.79
N THR A 174 -12.41 6.11 -7.36
CA THR A 174 -11.32 6.51 -8.26
C THR A 174 -10.71 5.29 -8.96
N TYR A 175 -10.46 4.20 -8.24
CA TYR A 175 -9.88 2.97 -8.81
C TYR A 175 -10.81 2.32 -9.84
N LEU A 176 -12.11 2.32 -9.58
CA LEU A 176 -13.13 1.91 -10.55
C LEU A 176 -13.05 2.74 -11.83
N LYS A 177 -13.05 4.08 -11.71
CA LYS A 177 -12.93 4.96 -12.88
C LYS A 177 -11.61 4.72 -13.63
N ILE A 178 -10.49 4.52 -12.92
CA ILE A 178 -9.20 4.22 -13.54
C ILE A 178 -9.29 2.90 -14.33
N SER A 179 -9.90 1.87 -13.76
CA SER A 179 -10.09 0.58 -14.44
C SER A 179 -11.02 0.64 -15.65
N GLU A 180 -12.03 1.51 -15.63
CA GLU A 180 -12.99 1.62 -16.72
C GLU A 180 -12.51 2.56 -17.84
N GLN A 181 -11.64 3.53 -17.52
CA GLN A 181 -11.34 4.67 -18.41
C GLN A 181 -9.87 4.79 -18.80
N CYS A 182 -8.99 3.96 -18.23
CA CYS A 182 -7.56 3.96 -18.53
C CYS A 182 -7.12 2.58 -19.01
N ASN A 183 -6.03 2.53 -19.78
CA ASN A 183 -5.39 1.26 -20.10
C ASN A 183 -4.59 0.78 -18.88
N ILE A 184 -5.13 -0.19 -18.15
CA ILE A 184 -4.54 -0.70 -16.89
C ILE A 184 -4.04 -2.13 -17.04
N LEU A 185 -3.06 -2.49 -16.19
CA LEU A 185 -2.41 -3.81 -16.18
C LEU A 185 -2.82 -4.69 -14.97
N PHE A 186 -3.77 -4.24 -14.17
CA PHE A 186 -4.28 -4.94 -12.99
C PHE A 186 -5.81 -5.03 -13.05
N ASN A 187 -6.43 -5.84 -12.20
CA ASN A 187 -7.89 -5.93 -12.15
C ASN A 187 -8.40 -5.56 -10.75
N VAL A 188 -9.09 -4.41 -10.68
CA VAL A 188 -9.63 -3.87 -9.42
C VAL A 188 -10.71 -4.78 -8.80
N TYR A 189 -11.34 -5.65 -9.59
CA TYR A 189 -12.41 -6.56 -9.16
C TYR A 189 -11.89 -7.91 -8.66
N GLU A 190 -10.75 -8.38 -9.15
CA GLU A 190 -10.28 -9.75 -8.91
C GLU A 190 -9.24 -9.86 -7.78
N ARG A 191 -9.00 -8.77 -7.04
CA ARG A 191 -7.91 -8.69 -6.04
C ARG A 191 -6.56 -9.08 -6.64
N SER A 192 -6.39 -8.87 -7.94
CA SER A 192 -5.23 -9.34 -8.71
C SER A 192 -4.41 -8.15 -9.20
N GLY A 193 -3.10 -8.29 -9.07
CA GLY A 193 -2.13 -7.30 -9.50
C GLY A 193 -0.98 -7.15 -8.53
N TYR A 194 0.02 -6.42 -8.97
CA TYR A 194 1.25 -6.13 -8.24
C TYR A 194 1.53 -4.63 -8.27
N SER A 195 2.42 -4.18 -7.38
CA SER A 195 2.86 -2.78 -7.38
C SER A 195 3.50 -2.39 -8.72
N SER A 196 4.18 -3.32 -9.41
CA SER A 196 4.66 -3.16 -10.78
C SER A 196 3.55 -2.78 -11.75
N ASP A 197 2.40 -3.44 -11.68
CA ASP A 197 1.29 -3.20 -12.61
C ASP A 197 0.76 -1.77 -12.47
N VAL A 198 0.70 -1.26 -11.24
CA VAL A 198 0.27 0.12 -10.94
C VAL A 198 1.30 1.12 -11.47
N ILE A 199 2.58 0.91 -11.15
CA ILE A 199 3.69 1.76 -11.60
C ILE A 199 3.73 1.82 -13.15
N CYS A 200 3.63 0.66 -13.80
CA CYS A 200 3.61 0.53 -15.26
C CYS A 200 2.36 1.16 -15.89
N THR A 201 1.19 0.95 -15.30
CA THR A 201 -0.06 1.58 -15.73
C THR A 201 0.10 3.10 -15.75
N ILE A 202 0.62 3.68 -14.67
CA ILE A 202 0.85 5.13 -14.58
C ILE A 202 1.86 5.56 -15.65
N SER A 203 3.03 4.94 -15.74
CA SER A 203 4.07 5.35 -16.72
C SER A 203 3.60 5.26 -18.17
N LYS A 204 2.96 4.16 -18.58
CA LYS A 204 2.45 3.99 -19.95
C LYS A 204 1.42 5.06 -20.31
N ASN A 205 0.51 5.38 -19.37
CA ASN A 205 -0.47 6.44 -19.59
C ASN A 205 0.20 7.82 -19.71
N LEU A 206 1.28 8.09 -18.97
CA LEU A 206 2.05 9.33 -19.10
C LEU A 206 2.81 9.42 -20.43
N GLU A 207 3.45 8.33 -20.84
CA GLU A 207 4.19 8.22 -22.10
C GLU A 207 3.29 8.46 -23.31
N ASN A 208 2.08 7.90 -23.31
CA ASN A 208 1.06 8.12 -24.36
C ASN A 208 0.68 9.60 -24.52
N HIS A 209 0.90 10.42 -23.49
CA HIS A 209 0.64 11.87 -23.52
C HIS A 209 1.92 12.70 -23.57
N SER A 210 3.07 12.09 -23.88
CA SER A 210 4.40 12.72 -23.92
C SER A 210 4.81 13.39 -22.59
N ILE A 211 4.33 12.86 -21.46
CA ILE A 211 4.67 13.35 -20.12
C ILE A 211 5.81 12.50 -19.57
N ARG A 212 6.99 13.09 -19.35
CA ARG A 212 8.21 12.38 -18.96
C ARG A 212 8.67 12.72 -17.54
N ILE A 213 7.83 12.42 -16.56
CA ILE A 213 8.13 12.65 -15.14
C ILE A 213 8.80 11.44 -14.48
N MET A 214 8.43 10.22 -14.88
CA MET A 214 8.93 8.98 -14.32
C MET A 214 9.90 8.28 -15.27
N SER A 215 10.89 7.61 -14.71
CA SER A 215 11.74 6.65 -15.39
C SER A 215 11.71 5.35 -14.62
N ILE A 216 11.00 4.37 -15.18
CA ILE A 216 11.04 3.00 -14.72
C ILE A 216 12.23 2.32 -15.40
N LYS A 217 13.17 1.79 -14.62
CA LYS A 217 14.30 1.03 -15.17
C LYS A 217 14.17 -0.43 -14.73
N ALA A 218 13.92 -1.28 -15.73
CA ALA A 218 13.48 -2.67 -15.61
C ALA A 218 13.93 -3.46 -16.86
N ASN A 219 14.34 -4.73 -16.74
CA ASN A 219 14.64 -5.60 -17.90
C ASN A 219 13.36 -6.14 -18.57
N GLN A 220 13.27 -6.05 -19.90
CA GLN A 220 12.15 -6.46 -20.76
C GLN A 220 11.77 -7.95 -20.66
N GLU A 221 12.69 -8.86 -20.35
CA GLU A 221 12.38 -10.30 -20.30
C GLU A 221 11.67 -10.74 -19.00
N CYS A 222 11.79 -9.95 -17.93
CA CYS A 222 11.15 -10.23 -16.63
C CYS A 222 9.84 -9.45 -16.43
N PHE A 223 9.37 -8.74 -17.47
CA PHE A 223 8.21 -7.83 -17.43
C PHE A 223 6.85 -8.48 -17.20
N TRP A 224 6.77 -9.81 -17.06
CA TRP A 224 5.53 -10.49 -16.71
C TRP A 224 5.36 -10.70 -15.20
N LYS A 225 6.39 -10.48 -14.38
CA LYS A 225 6.19 -10.49 -12.92
C LYS A 225 7.04 -9.46 -12.18
N TYR A 226 8.36 -9.45 -12.29
CA TYR A 226 9.19 -8.53 -11.49
C TYR A 226 10.58 -8.25 -12.09
N PRO A 227 10.80 -7.05 -12.65
CA PRO A 227 12.01 -6.79 -13.43
C PRO A 227 13.10 -6.07 -12.63
N LEU A 228 14.10 -6.82 -12.16
CA LEU A 228 15.35 -6.22 -11.67
C LEU A 228 16.02 -5.39 -12.78
N LEU A 229 16.69 -4.30 -12.38
CA LEU A 229 17.87 -3.85 -13.11
C LEU A 229 18.80 -5.05 -13.19
N ASP A 230 19.18 -5.43 -14.40
CA ASP A 230 20.02 -6.59 -14.72
C ASP A 230 21.43 -6.45 -14.15
N ILE A 231 21.52 -6.56 -12.83
CA ILE A 231 22.73 -6.50 -12.03
C ILE A 231 22.50 -7.54 -10.95
N VAL A 232 22.88 -8.76 -11.30
CA VAL A 232 22.93 -9.95 -10.44
C VAL A 232 23.97 -9.78 -9.33
N ASP A 233 24.72 -8.67 -9.34
CA ASP A 233 25.81 -8.41 -8.43
C ASP A 233 25.32 -7.72 -7.16
N ASP A 234 25.88 -8.16 -6.05
CA ASP A 234 25.81 -7.49 -4.77
C ASP A 234 26.36 -6.06 -4.87
N GLY A 235 25.77 -5.16 -4.10
CA GLY A 235 26.19 -3.76 -4.10
C GLY A 235 25.07 -2.78 -3.76
N ASN A 236 25.45 -1.57 -3.39
CA ASN A 236 24.53 -0.49 -3.09
C ASN A 236 23.83 0.03 -4.37
N VAL A 237 22.79 0.86 -4.22
CA VAL A 237 22.01 1.38 -5.37
C VAL A 237 22.89 2.18 -6.34
N GLN A 238 23.89 2.90 -5.84
CA GLN A 238 24.79 3.74 -6.66
C GLN A 238 25.68 2.90 -7.58
N GLU A 239 26.29 1.84 -7.06
CA GLU A 239 27.11 0.90 -7.85
C GLU A 239 26.32 0.30 -9.01
N ARG A 240 25.05 -0.03 -8.74
CA ARG A 240 24.14 -0.56 -9.77
C ARG A 240 23.85 0.47 -10.86
N ILE A 241 23.61 1.71 -10.47
CA ILE A 241 23.42 2.79 -11.44
C ILE A 241 24.68 2.99 -12.29
N ASN A 242 25.87 2.95 -11.68
CA ASN A 242 27.13 3.11 -12.41
C ASN A 242 27.29 2.03 -13.49
N LYS A 243 27.07 0.75 -13.15
CA LYS A 243 27.09 -0.36 -14.12
C LYS A 243 26.05 -0.19 -15.23
N LEU A 244 24.85 0.30 -14.91
CA LEU A 244 23.83 0.61 -15.93
C LEU A 244 24.32 1.71 -16.88
N LEU A 245 24.95 2.75 -16.35
CA LEU A 245 25.48 3.87 -17.13
C LEU A 245 26.65 3.45 -18.03
N GLU A 246 27.52 2.55 -17.56
CA GLU A 246 28.58 1.96 -18.38
C GLU A 246 28.01 1.22 -19.60
N ARG A 247 26.97 0.40 -19.40
CA ARG A 247 26.30 -0.34 -20.47
C ARG A 247 25.45 0.54 -21.38
N LYS A 248 24.85 1.60 -20.84
CA LYS A 248 23.90 2.49 -21.53
C LYS A 248 24.22 3.96 -21.27
N PRO A 249 25.34 4.49 -21.79
CA PRO A 249 25.82 5.83 -21.45
C PRO A 249 24.87 6.94 -21.89
N ASN A 250 24.00 6.70 -22.87
CA ASN A 250 23.06 7.69 -23.39
C ASN A 250 21.66 7.63 -22.77
N ILE A 251 21.46 6.79 -21.74
CA ILE A 251 20.15 6.66 -21.10
C ILE A 251 19.71 7.97 -20.44
N LYS A 252 18.43 8.33 -20.62
CA LYS A 252 17.79 9.49 -19.98
C LYS A 252 17.00 9.05 -18.75
N PHE A 253 16.95 9.92 -17.76
CA PHE A 253 16.19 9.75 -16.53
C PHE A 253 15.19 10.89 -16.39
N GLY A 254 14.02 10.57 -15.85
CA GLY A 254 12.99 11.53 -15.49
C GLY A 254 13.32 12.21 -14.17
N GLU A 255 12.37 13.00 -13.69
CA GLU A 255 12.47 13.63 -12.37
C GLU A 255 12.29 12.63 -11.23
N ILE A 256 11.56 11.54 -11.49
CA ILE A 256 11.35 10.44 -10.55
C ILE A 256 11.93 9.18 -11.18
N ILE A 257 12.71 8.44 -10.40
CA ILE A 257 13.28 7.17 -10.81
C ILE A 257 12.73 6.09 -9.89
N VAL A 258 12.28 5.00 -10.50
CA VAL A 258 11.79 3.84 -9.76
C VAL A 258 12.71 2.67 -10.03
N PHE A 259 13.24 2.10 -8.95
CA PHE A 259 14.00 0.86 -8.95
C PHE A 259 13.16 -0.23 -8.30
N THR A 260 13.25 -1.44 -8.83
CA THR A 260 12.66 -2.60 -8.16
C THR A 260 13.61 -3.07 -7.07
N GLY A 261 13.05 -3.36 -5.90
CA GLY A 261 13.74 -4.07 -4.84
C GLY A 261 13.80 -5.57 -5.11
N PHE A 262 14.51 -6.31 -4.26
CA PHE A 262 14.75 -7.75 -4.42
C PHE A 262 13.55 -8.59 -3.99
N LEU A 263 13.41 -9.78 -4.58
CA LEU A 263 12.19 -10.60 -4.50
C LEU A 263 12.41 -12.09 -4.27
N THR A 264 13.65 -12.52 -4.09
CA THR A 264 13.96 -13.93 -3.88
C THR A 264 14.56 -14.13 -2.51
N ASP A 265 14.14 -15.21 -1.83
CA ASP A 265 14.51 -15.58 -0.46
C ASP A 265 16.02 -15.82 -0.26
N ASN A 266 16.79 -15.84 -1.34
CA ASN A 266 18.23 -16.14 -1.38
C ASN A 266 19.10 -14.97 -1.90
N MET A 267 18.56 -13.78 -2.12
CA MET A 267 19.35 -12.64 -2.63
C MET A 267 19.43 -11.47 -1.65
N LEU A 268 20.63 -10.89 -1.60
CA LEU A 268 21.16 -10.01 -0.57
C LEU A 268 20.35 -8.72 -0.40
N ARG A 269 20.12 -8.34 0.86
CA ARG A 269 19.33 -7.15 1.25
C ARG A 269 19.97 -5.89 0.68
N CYS A 270 19.17 -5.04 0.02
CA CYS A 270 19.64 -3.70 -0.35
C CYS A 270 19.65 -2.83 0.90
N HIS A 271 20.83 -2.52 1.42
CA HIS A 271 20.97 -1.59 2.53
C HIS A 271 20.71 -0.16 2.03
N ILE A 272 19.60 0.43 2.46
CA ILE A 272 19.21 1.79 2.07
C ILE A 272 20.08 2.84 2.78
N THR A 273 20.66 2.49 3.93
CA THR A 273 21.50 3.36 4.77
C THR A 273 22.55 4.14 3.97
N ASP A 274 23.10 3.57 2.91
CA ASP A 274 24.17 4.18 2.11
C ASP A 274 23.65 4.97 0.90
N CYS A 275 22.33 5.01 0.68
CA CYS A 275 21.74 5.44 -0.59
C CYS A 275 20.70 6.56 -0.48
N ASN A 276 20.65 7.32 0.62
CA ASN A 276 19.69 8.44 0.75
C ASN A 276 19.76 9.46 -0.38
N VAL A 277 20.93 9.62 -0.98
CA VAL A 277 21.16 10.43 -2.18
C VAL A 277 21.99 9.61 -3.15
N ILE A 278 21.55 9.56 -4.41
CA ILE A 278 22.28 8.96 -5.52
C ILE A 278 22.64 10.04 -6.55
N THR A 279 23.72 9.82 -7.29
CA THR A 279 24.18 10.72 -8.35
C THR A 279 24.19 9.97 -9.69
N ILE A 280 23.53 10.55 -10.69
CA ILE A 280 23.43 9.99 -12.02
C ILE A 280 23.85 11.07 -13.02
N LYS A 281 25.01 10.90 -13.68
CA LYS A 281 25.53 11.90 -14.63
C LYS A 281 25.56 13.33 -14.05
N ASN A 282 26.10 13.49 -12.85
CA ASN A 282 26.14 14.75 -12.09
C ASN A 282 24.78 15.30 -11.63
N VAL A 283 23.68 14.59 -11.87
CA VAL A 283 22.36 14.94 -11.34
C VAL A 283 22.13 14.17 -10.05
N ARG A 284 21.77 14.87 -8.97
CA ARG A 284 21.49 14.24 -7.68
C ARG A 284 20.01 13.93 -7.53
N TYR A 285 19.72 12.77 -6.96
CA TYR A 285 18.38 12.36 -6.59
C TYR A 285 18.36 11.96 -5.12
N LYS A 286 17.34 12.40 -4.39
CA LYS A 286 17.08 12.01 -3.00
C LYS A 286 16.08 10.86 -2.96
N LEU A 287 16.21 10.00 -1.96
CA LEU A 287 15.22 8.98 -1.65
C LEU A 287 13.87 9.65 -1.34
N LEU A 288 12.85 9.27 -2.10
CA LEU A 288 11.47 9.73 -1.95
C LEU A 288 10.67 8.78 -1.06
N GLY A 289 10.81 7.48 -1.29
CA GLY A 289 10.08 6.46 -0.56
C GLY A 289 10.39 5.04 -1.01
N ILE A 290 9.91 4.07 -0.25
CA ILE A 290 10.03 2.65 -0.52
C ILE A 290 8.70 1.94 -0.34
N LEU A 291 8.55 0.83 -1.05
CA LEU A 291 7.51 -0.17 -0.76
C LEU A 291 8.16 -1.30 0.03
N GLU A 292 7.52 -1.73 1.10
CA GLU A 292 7.86 -2.95 1.84
C GLU A 292 6.78 -3.99 1.59
N ARG A 293 7.19 -5.23 1.42
CA ARG A 293 6.30 -6.38 1.32
C ARG A 293 6.34 -7.14 2.64
N VAL A 294 5.27 -7.06 3.42
CA VAL A 294 5.17 -7.77 4.70
C VAL A 294 4.33 -9.03 4.55
N LEU A 295 4.74 -10.11 5.21
CA LEU A 295 3.93 -11.33 5.29
C LEU A 295 2.65 -11.05 6.08
N ASN A 296 1.53 -11.54 5.57
CA ASN A 296 0.28 -11.54 6.32
C ASN A 296 0.02 -12.93 6.94
N ASN A 297 -0.90 -13.00 7.90
CA ASN A 297 -1.20 -14.22 8.66
C ASN A 297 -1.80 -15.38 7.82
N PHE A 298 -2.03 -15.18 6.53
CA PHE A 298 -2.73 -16.11 5.64
C PHE A 298 -1.88 -16.55 4.45
N ASN A 299 -0.55 -16.55 4.62
CA ASN A 299 0.42 -16.85 3.56
C ASN A 299 0.29 -15.94 2.33
N GLY A 300 -0.40 -14.81 2.48
CA GLY A 300 -0.43 -13.73 1.51
C GLY A 300 0.56 -12.64 1.91
N TYR A 301 0.54 -11.57 1.13
CA TYR A 301 1.42 -10.43 1.35
C TYR A 301 0.60 -9.17 1.46
N HIS A 302 1.12 -8.22 2.23
CA HIS A 302 0.60 -6.88 2.37
C HIS A 302 1.68 -5.89 1.97
N ILE A 303 1.30 -4.80 1.31
CA ILE A 303 2.25 -3.80 0.81
C ILE A 303 2.07 -2.53 1.64
N ILE A 304 3.17 -2.09 2.25
CA ILE A 304 3.22 -0.86 3.04
C ILE A 304 4.13 0.13 2.31
N ALA A 305 3.75 1.41 2.30
CA ALA A 305 4.61 2.47 1.78
C ALA A 305 5.29 3.22 2.92
N PHE A 306 6.55 3.57 2.71
CA PHE A 306 7.28 4.54 3.51
C PHE A 306 7.67 5.69 2.60
N ALA A 307 7.27 6.91 2.90
CA ALA A 307 7.59 8.05 2.05
C ALA A 307 7.88 9.32 2.84
N LYS A 308 8.67 10.19 2.22
CA LYS A 308 9.02 11.49 2.78
C LYS A 308 8.03 12.55 2.31
N ARG A 309 7.35 13.23 3.24
CA ARG A 309 6.47 14.37 2.97
C ARG A 309 6.90 15.55 3.84
N ASN A 310 7.10 16.72 3.26
CA ASN A 310 7.59 17.92 3.98
C ASN A 310 8.85 17.68 4.83
N ASN A 311 9.79 16.89 4.30
CA ASN A 311 11.02 16.43 4.97
C ASN A 311 10.86 15.46 6.15
N GLU A 312 9.65 15.01 6.45
CA GLU A 312 9.37 14.03 7.51
C GLU A 312 9.02 12.66 6.91
N TRP A 313 9.31 11.58 7.64
CA TRP A 313 9.02 10.23 7.20
C TRP A 313 7.69 9.72 7.76
N PHE A 314 6.93 9.08 6.89
CA PHE A 314 5.66 8.49 7.22
C PHE A 314 5.58 7.06 6.73
N MET A 315 4.98 6.20 7.55
CA MET A 315 4.51 4.88 7.17
C MET A 315 3.03 5.00 6.78
N PHE A 316 2.71 4.64 5.54
CA PHE A 316 1.37 4.57 4.99
C PHE A 316 0.95 3.11 4.91
N ASN A 317 0.16 2.68 5.90
CA ASN A 317 -0.43 1.36 5.99
C ASN A 317 -1.95 1.48 5.82
N ASP A 318 -2.37 1.70 4.58
CA ASP A 318 -3.77 1.93 4.21
C ASP A 318 -4.44 3.02 5.05
N GLU A 319 -5.42 2.68 5.89
CA GLU A 319 -6.14 3.63 6.74
C GLU A 319 -5.25 4.24 7.83
N CYS A 320 -4.18 3.52 8.20
CA CYS A 320 -3.30 3.89 9.30
C CYS A 320 -2.05 4.60 8.76
N VAL A 321 -1.88 5.86 9.14
CA VAL A 321 -0.69 6.63 8.77
C VAL A 321 0.03 7.04 10.04
N LEU A 322 1.33 6.73 10.11
CA LEU A 322 2.16 7.05 11.27
C LEU A 322 3.36 7.85 10.84
N LYS A 323 3.70 8.87 11.62
CA LYS A 323 5.01 9.53 11.54
C LYS A 323 6.04 8.62 12.18
N ILE A 324 7.17 8.44 11.51
CA ILE A 324 8.23 7.51 11.93
C ILE A 324 9.61 8.17 11.82
N ASN A 325 10.62 7.56 12.45
CA ASN A 325 12.00 8.01 12.30
C ASN A 325 12.62 7.52 10.98
N ALA A 326 13.59 8.28 10.45
CA ALA A 326 14.30 7.89 9.24
C ALA A 326 14.99 6.52 9.38
N ASN A 327 15.60 6.24 10.54
CA ASN A 327 16.33 4.98 10.77
C ASN A 327 15.44 3.74 10.65
N GLU A 328 14.15 3.86 11.00
CA GLU A 328 13.17 2.77 10.85
C GLU A 328 12.97 2.36 9.38
N VAL A 329 13.19 3.30 8.45
CA VAL A 329 13.14 3.05 7.01
C VAL A 329 14.47 2.51 6.51
N LEU A 330 15.58 3.11 6.96
CA LEU A 330 16.89 2.91 6.34
C LEU A 330 17.59 1.61 6.74
N GLU A 331 17.41 1.16 7.99
CA GLU A 331 18.25 0.09 8.55
C GLU A 331 17.62 -1.31 8.45
N ASN A 332 16.30 -1.42 8.50
CA ASN A 332 15.63 -2.68 8.85
C ASN A 332 14.53 -3.13 7.87
N LYS A 333 14.53 -2.62 6.63
CA LYS A 333 13.41 -2.82 5.69
C LYS A 333 13.79 -3.63 4.45
N GLU A 334 12.97 -4.63 4.17
CA GLU A 334 13.03 -5.40 2.91
C GLU A 334 12.31 -4.62 1.82
N THR A 335 13.07 -3.80 1.10
CA THR A 335 12.53 -2.96 0.03
C THR A 335 12.09 -3.80 -1.14
N TYR A 336 10.84 -3.64 -1.53
CA TYR A 336 10.22 -4.21 -2.71
C TYR A 336 10.28 -3.27 -3.93
N TYR A 337 10.17 -1.96 -3.71
CA TYR A 337 10.47 -0.91 -4.70
C TYR A 337 11.07 0.30 -4.00
N ILE A 338 11.91 1.05 -4.72
CA ILE A 338 12.58 2.25 -4.22
C ILE A 338 12.34 3.39 -5.21
N PHE A 339 11.91 4.53 -4.70
CA PHE A 339 11.61 5.73 -5.46
C PHE A 339 12.60 6.83 -5.10
N TYR A 340 13.18 7.45 -6.11
CA TYR A 340 14.07 8.61 -6.00
C TYR A 340 13.48 9.80 -6.74
N GLU A 341 13.66 10.99 -6.20
CA GLU A 341 13.23 12.26 -6.81
C GLU A 341 14.45 13.17 -7.00
N ILE A 342 14.56 13.84 -8.15
CA ILE A 342 15.62 14.81 -8.43
C ILE A 342 15.58 15.97 -7.41
N ILE A 343 16.76 16.39 -6.93
CA ILE A 343 16.92 17.48 -5.95
C ILE A 343 16.93 18.84 -6.65
#